data_AF-A0A5P1X449-F1
#
_entry.id   AF-A0A5P1X449-F1
#
_cell.length_a   1.000
_cell.length_b   1.000
_cell.length_c   1.000
_cell.angle_alpha   90.00
_cell.angle_beta   90.00
_cell.angle_gamma   90.00
#
_symmetry.space_group_name_H-M   'P 1'
#
loop_
_entity.id
_entity.type
_entity.pdbx_description
1 polymer ?
#
loop_
_entity_poly.entity_id
_entity_poly.type
_entity_poly.pdbx_seq_one_letter_code
_entity_poly.pdbx_strand_id
1 'polypeptide(L)'
;MRMTYYPFKPFEINEGKLTVIETNNHEFYQTLILNFKDLQDDVHFSDDEFKLVETSKAIHWFGDAFIQNDLDKLFTNRLYKHFKEVVTPEQQQQIFELSQQLKLAVLCASYSLDLPLQIEEQTELEKVFKFCDLRFIPTVVNRPYDIIETLLKTSVELNESRILGLMNVSDYLTRDEFSELNRLIQMLNIKIILIKFSEINRYKMFEGCRYYYVDNDYVEWHYE
;
A
#
# COMPACT_ATOMS: atom_id res chain seq x y z
N MET A 1 -3.09 1.02 17.82
CA MET A 1 -3.30 -0.40 17.48
C MET A 1 -2.14 -1.22 18.02
N ARG A 2 -2.39 -2.46 18.44
CA ARG A 2 -1.36 -3.35 19.02
C ARG A 2 -1.37 -4.69 18.31
N MET A 3 -0.19 -5.20 17.99
CA MET A 3 0.01 -6.56 17.49
C MET A 3 0.50 -7.44 18.64
N THR A 4 -0.13 -8.59 18.85
CA THR A 4 0.19 -9.51 19.94
C THR A 4 0.56 -10.86 19.37
N TYR A 5 1.71 -11.38 19.79
CA TYR A 5 2.13 -12.75 19.54
C TYR A 5 2.67 -13.32 20.85
N TYR A 6 2.03 -14.33 21.42
CA TYR A 6 2.42 -14.82 22.74
C TYR A 6 3.73 -15.62 22.67
N PRO A 7 4.61 -15.53 23.69
CA PRO A 7 4.43 -14.83 24.97
C PRO A 7 4.94 -13.38 25.01
N PHE A 8 5.24 -12.76 23.86
CA PHE A 8 5.80 -11.41 23.79
C PHE A 8 4.86 -10.35 24.34
N LYS A 9 5.42 -9.22 24.78
CA LYS A 9 4.62 -8.03 25.04
C LYS A 9 4.02 -7.53 23.73
N PRO A 10 2.82 -6.89 23.78
CA PRO A 10 2.23 -6.33 22.57
C PRO A 10 3.16 -5.30 21.91
N PHE A 11 3.33 -5.45 20.59
CA PHE A 11 4.04 -4.50 19.75
C PHE A 11 3.09 -3.35 19.41
N GLU A 12 3.46 -2.13 19.81
CA GLU A 12 2.63 -0.95 19.55
C GLU A 12 2.83 -0.44 18.13
N ILE A 13 1.74 -0.08 17.46
CA ILE A 13 1.75 0.46 16.11
C ILE A 13 0.89 1.73 16.12
N ASN A 14 1.54 2.88 15.98
CA ASN A 14 0.93 4.19 16.06
C ASN A 14 1.06 4.95 14.74
N GLU A 15 0.20 5.94 14.56
CA GLU A 15 0.29 6.86 13.43
C GLU A 15 1.54 7.74 13.56
N GLY A 16 2.13 8.06 12.42
CA GLY A 16 3.27 8.97 12.35
C GLY A 16 4.57 8.43 12.94
N LYS A 17 4.62 7.18 13.42
CA LYS A 17 5.88 6.54 13.88
C LYS A 17 6.06 5.19 13.19
N LEU A 18 7.12 5.08 12.38
CA LEU A 18 7.48 3.82 11.75
C LEU A 18 7.78 2.77 12.82
N THR A 19 7.09 1.64 12.75
CA THR A 19 7.34 0.49 13.61
C THR A 19 8.18 -0.54 12.87
N VAL A 20 9.31 -0.93 13.44
CA VAL A 20 10.22 -1.92 12.87
C VAL A 20 10.29 -3.12 13.79
N ILE A 21 10.07 -4.31 13.25
CA ILE A 21 10.29 -5.58 13.95
C ILE A 21 11.40 -6.34 13.22
N GLU A 22 12.56 -6.42 13.85
CA GLU A 22 13.71 -7.16 13.34
C GLU A 22 13.94 -8.43 14.14
N THR A 23 14.44 -9.48 13.49
CA THR A 23 14.69 -10.76 14.15
C THR A 23 15.81 -11.55 13.47
N ASN A 24 16.55 -12.36 14.23
CA ASN A 24 17.39 -13.43 13.70
C ASN A 24 16.75 -14.82 13.84
N ASN A 25 15.49 -14.89 14.31
CA ASN A 25 14.73 -16.14 14.43
C ASN A 25 13.92 -16.40 13.16
N HIS A 26 14.22 -17.51 12.47
CA HIS A 26 13.54 -17.87 11.23
C HIS A 26 12.06 -18.20 11.41
N GLU A 27 11.70 -18.91 12.49
CA GLU A 27 10.33 -19.32 12.76
C GLU A 27 9.46 -18.08 13.03
N PHE A 28 9.91 -17.21 13.94
CA PHE A 28 9.24 -15.94 14.22
C PHE A 28 9.02 -15.12 12.95
N TYR A 29 10.06 -14.97 12.12
CA TYR A 29 9.95 -14.21 10.87
C TYR A 29 8.93 -14.82 9.89
N GLN A 30 8.93 -16.14 9.74
CA GLN A 30 7.98 -16.85 8.88
C GLN A 30 6.55 -16.72 9.41
N THR A 31 6.34 -16.89 10.72
CA THR A 31 5.05 -16.73 11.38
C THR A 31 4.47 -15.34 11.11
N LEU A 32 5.27 -14.27 11.25
CA LEU A 32 4.80 -12.91 10.91
C LEU A 32 4.33 -12.83 9.44
N ILE A 33 5.11 -13.34 8.50
CA ILE A 33 4.76 -13.29 7.07
C ILE A 33 3.48 -14.07 6.78
N LEU A 34 3.33 -15.27 7.33
CA LEU A 34 2.16 -16.11 7.10
C LEU A 34 0.89 -15.50 7.72
N ASN A 35 1.01 -14.95 8.93
CA ASN A 35 -0.10 -14.26 9.59
C ASN A 35 -0.50 -12.98 8.83
N PHE A 36 0.46 -12.16 8.38
CA PHE A 36 0.13 -10.95 7.60
C PHE A 36 -0.47 -11.25 6.21
N LYS A 37 -0.25 -12.47 5.71
CA LYS A 37 -0.93 -12.98 4.50
C LYS A 37 -2.27 -13.65 4.79
N ASP A 38 -2.75 -13.63 6.04
CA ASP A 38 -3.99 -14.26 6.47
C ASP A 38 -3.99 -15.79 6.23
N LEU A 39 -2.80 -16.42 6.33
CA LEU A 39 -2.60 -17.87 6.16
C LEU A 39 -2.42 -18.61 7.49
N GLN A 40 -2.30 -17.87 8.60
CA GLN A 40 -2.16 -18.35 9.97
C GLN A 40 -2.85 -17.37 10.93
N ASP A 41 -3.06 -17.79 12.18
CA ASP A 41 -3.82 -17.04 13.21
C ASP A 41 -3.09 -17.04 14.58
N ASP A 42 -1.76 -17.06 14.54
CA ASP A 42 -0.90 -16.99 15.74
C ASP A 42 -0.71 -15.54 16.22
N VAL A 43 -0.83 -14.57 15.31
CA VAL A 43 -0.63 -13.13 15.55
C VAL A 43 -1.96 -12.42 15.53
N HIS A 44 -2.26 -11.70 16.60
CA HIS A 44 -3.55 -11.04 16.80
C HIS A 44 -3.40 -9.52 16.83
N PHE A 45 -4.35 -8.81 16.22
CA PHE A 45 -4.42 -7.35 16.29
C PHE A 45 -5.52 -6.90 17.24
N SER A 46 -5.25 -5.82 17.96
CA SER A 46 -6.25 -5.15 18.79
C SER A 46 -6.23 -3.64 18.61
N ASP A 47 -7.40 -3.03 18.66
CA ASP A 47 -7.54 -1.58 18.65
C ASP A 47 -7.12 -0.95 20.00
N ASP A 48 -7.26 0.37 20.10
CA ASP A 48 -6.86 1.10 21.30
C ASP A 48 -7.79 0.83 22.50
N GLU A 49 -8.99 0.28 22.25
CA GLU A 49 -9.95 -0.20 23.26
C GLU A 49 -9.74 -1.68 23.62
N PHE A 50 -8.65 -2.31 23.15
CA PHE A 50 -8.33 -3.72 23.34
C PHE A 50 -9.35 -4.70 22.71
N LYS A 51 -10.11 -4.26 21.71
CA LYS A 51 -10.97 -5.15 20.93
C LYS A 51 -10.16 -5.81 19.82
N LEU A 52 -10.38 -7.11 19.63
CA LEU A 52 -9.73 -7.87 18.57
C LEU A 52 -10.20 -7.37 17.19
N VAL A 53 -9.23 -7.29 16.27
CA VAL A 53 -9.44 -6.89 14.87
C VAL A 53 -8.89 -8.01 13.99
N GLU A 54 -9.70 -8.46 13.03
CA GLU A 54 -9.26 -9.43 12.02
C GLU A 54 -8.02 -8.92 11.28
N THR A 55 -7.06 -9.80 11.00
CA THR A 55 -5.80 -9.47 10.31
C THR A 55 -6.04 -8.71 9.00
N SER A 56 -6.95 -9.20 8.14
CA SER A 56 -7.28 -8.55 6.86
C SER A 56 -7.84 -7.11 7.00
N LYS A 57 -8.45 -6.79 8.15
CA LYS A 57 -8.95 -5.46 8.52
C LYS A 57 -7.94 -4.63 9.31
N ALA A 58 -6.91 -5.25 9.88
CA ALA A 58 -5.88 -4.57 10.65
C ALA A 58 -4.70 -4.13 9.79
N ILE A 59 -4.24 -5.00 8.88
CA ILE A 59 -3.04 -4.78 8.06
C ILE A 59 -3.34 -4.98 6.58
N HIS A 60 -2.81 -4.07 5.76
CA HIS A 60 -2.66 -4.25 4.33
C HIS A 60 -1.21 -4.65 4.04
N TRP A 61 -1.01 -5.94 3.80
CA TRP A 61 0.31 -6.50 3.58
C TRP A 61 0.76 -6.35 2.13
N PHE A 62 1.77 -5.49 1.90
CA PHE A 62 2.40 -5.29 0.59
C PHE A 62 3.67 -6.14 0.42
N GLY A 63 4.26 -6.62 1.51
CA GLY A 63 5.48 -7.41 1.47
C GLY A 63 6.69 -6.61 0.98
N ASP A 64 7.46 -7.16 0.05
CA ASP A 64 8.66 -6.50 -0.46
C ASP A 64 8.27 -5.48 -1.54
N ALA A 65 8.31 -4.20 -1.16
CA ALA A 65 7.79 -3.14 -2.02
C ALA A 65 8.61 -2.93 -3.28
N PHE A 66 9.89 -3.30 -3.29
CA PHE A 66 10.74 -3.11 -4.45
C PHE A 66 10.60 -4.26 -5.45
N ILE A 67 10.48 -5.50 -4.96
CA ILE A 67 10.47 -6.69 -5.83
C ILE A 67 9.07 -7.04 -6.35
N GLN A 68 8.02 -6.87 -5.53
CA GLN A 68 6.72 -7.51 -5.77
C GLN A 68 5.62 -6.57 -6.27
N ASN A 69 5.83 -5.25 -6.24
CA ASN A 69 4.74 -4.29 -6.37
C ASN A 69 4.71 -3.60 -7.74
N ASP A 70 3.91 -4.18 -8.63
CA ASP A 70 3.37 -3.48 -9.79
C ASP A 70 2.28 -2.51 -9.31
N LEU A 71 2.63 -1.22 -9.20
CA LEU A 71 1.75 -0.18 -8.66
C LEU A 71 0.43 -0.06 -9.44
N ASP A 72 0.46 -0.26 -10.77
CA ASP A 72 -0.75 -0.24 -11.60
C ASP A 72 -1.69 -1.39 -11.19
N LYS A 73 -1.15 -2.61 -11.04
CA LYS A 73 -1.96 -3.76 -10.59
C LYS A 73 -2.55 -3.56 -9.19
N LEU A 74 -1.82 -2.91 -8.29
CA LEU A 74 -2.25 -2.68 -6.92
C LEU A 74 -3.36 -1.62 -6.84
N PHE A 75 -3.26 -0.54 -7.61
CA PHE A 75 -4.05 0.66 -7.35
C PHE A 75 -4.99 1.08 -8.48
N THR A 76 -4.75 0.73 -9.75
CA THR A 76 -5.53 1.28 -10.89
C THR A 76 -7.03 1.08 -10.74
N ASN A 77 -7.49 -0.10 -10.30
CA ASN A 77 -8.92 -0.34 -10.07
C ASN A 77 -9.51 0.51 -8.94
N ARG A 78 -8.75 0.75 -7.86
CA ARG A 78 -9.17 1.63 -6.76
C ARG A 78 -9.14 3.09 -7.19
N LEU A 79 -8.14 3.48 -7.97
CA LEU A 79 -8.02 4.81 -8.55
C LEU A 79 -9.21 5.14 -9.43
N TYR A 80 -9.65 4.23 -10.32
CA TYR A 80 -10.85 4.49 -11.14
C TYR A 80 -12.10 4.79 -10.31
N LYS A 81 -12.27 4.09 -9.20
CA LYS A 81 -13.37 4.34 -8.25
C LYS A 81 -13.20 5.69 -7.56
N HIS A 82 -12.00 5.97 -7.07
CA HIS A 82 -11.67 7.25 -6.42
C HIS A 82 -11.86 8.45 -7.34
N PHE A 83 -11.42 8.35 -8.61
CA PHE A 83 -11.63 9.39 -9.61
C PHE A 83 -13.12 9.68 -9.81
N LYS A 84 -13.98 8.67 -9.80
CA LYS A 84 -15.43 8.90 -9.89
C LYS A 84 -15.97 9.73 -8.72
N GLU A 85 -15.37 9.62 -7.55
CA GLU A 85 -15.75 10.36 -6.34
C GLU A 85 -15.18 11.80 -6.33
N VAL A 86 -13.98 12.00 -6.89
CA VAL A 86 -13.27 13.28 -6.87
C VAL A 86 -13.60 14.20 -8.05
N VAL A 87 -13.98 13.64 -9.21
CA VAL A 87 -14.28 14.43 -10.42
C VAL A 87 -15.55 15.25 -10.21
N THR A 88 -15.46 16.57 -10.42
CA THR A 88 -16.58 17.50 -10.17
C THR A 88 -17.72 17.29 -11.17
N PRO A 89 -18.96 17.70 -10.86
CA PRO A 89 -20.08 17.60 -11.79
C PRO A 89 -19.79 18.22 -13.17
N GLU A 90 -19.09 19.37 -13.21
CA GLU A 90 -18.72 20.05 -14.44
C GLU A 90 -17.72 19.23 -15.27
N GLN A 91 -16.73 18.63 -14.60
CA GLN A 91 -15.76 17.76 -15.26
C GLN A 91 -16.41 16.47 -15.76
N GLN A 92 -17.34 15.88 -14.98
CA GLN A 92 -18.11 14.71 -15.41
C GLN A 92 -18.92 15.01 -16.67
N GLN A 93 -19.60 16.17 -16.70
CA GLN A 93 -20.35 16.63 -17.86
C GLN A 93 -19.44 16.83 -19.08
N GLN A 94 -18.28 17.47 -18.90
CA GLN A 94 -17.32 17.67 -19.98
C GLN A 94 -16.79 16.33 -20.54
N ILE A 95 -16.44 15.38 -19.67
CA ILE A 95 -15.99 14.04 -20.08
C ILE A 95 -17.11 13.32 -20.85
N PHE A 96 -18.35 13.43 -20.38
CA PHE A 96 -19.51 12.84 -21.05
C PHE A 96 -19.70 13.41 -22.46
N GLU A 97 -19.67 14.74 -22.62
CA GLU A 97 -19.81 15.38 -23.94
C GLU A 97 -18.72 14.96 -24.91
N LEU A 98 -17.46 14.94 -24.48
CA LEU A 98 -16.34 14.47 -25.30
C LEU A 98 -16.49 12.99 -25.69
N SER A 99 -16.99 12.15 -24.78
CA SER A 99 -17.25 10.74 -25.07
C SER A 99 -18.33 10.55 -26.14
N GLN A 100 -19.38 11.37 -26.12
CA GLN A 100 -20.46 11.32 -27.11
C GLN A 100 -19.97 11.79 -28.47
N GLN A 101 -19.15 12.84 -28.51
CA GLN A 101 -18.53 13.31 -29.75
C GLN A 101 -17.64 12.23 -30.38
N LEU A 102 -16.84 11.53 -29.58
CA LEU A 102 -16.03 10.41 -30.04
C LEU A 102 -16.90 9.28 -30.62
N LYS A 103 -17.96 8.88 -29.92
CA LYS A 103 -18.89 7.84 -30.39
C LYS A 103 -19.56 8.22 -31.71
N LEU A 104 -20.04 9.46 -31.83
CA LEU A 104 -20.63 9.97 -33.07
C LEU A 104 -19.65 9.95 -34.24
N ALA A 105 -18.39 10.33 -34.02
CA ALA A 105 -17.37 10.28 -35.07
C ALA A 105 -17.14 8.84 -35.57
N VAL A 106 -17.08 7.86 -34.66
CA VAL A 106 -16.92 6.43 -35.00
C VAL A 106 -18.17 5.91 -35.73
N LEU A 107 -19.38 6.27 -35.29
CA LEU A 107 -20.63 5.88 -35.94
C LEU A 107 -20.70 6.41 -37.38
N CYS A 108 -20.38 7.69 -37.58
CA CYS A 108 -20.33 8.29 -38.91
C CYS A 108 -19.32 7.59 -39.82
N ALA A 109 -18.14 7.24 -39.31
CA ALA A 109 -17.15 6.47 -40.06
C ALA A 109 -17.68 5.06 -40.43
N SER A 110 -18.44 4.45 -39.54
CA SER A 110 -19.01 3.11 -39.74
C SER A 110 -20.04 3.04 -40.88
N TYR A 111 -20.72 4.14 -41.23
CA TYR A 111 -21.68 4.17 -42.33
C TYR A 111 -21.07 3.91 -43.71
N SER A 112 -19.75 4.05 -43.84
CA SER A 112 -19.03 3.66 -45.05
C SER A 112 -18.86 2.14 -45.20
N LEU A 113 -19.14 1.38 -44.15
CA LEU A 113 -19.06 -0.06 -44.12
C LEU A 113 -20.44 -0.66 -44.41
N ASP A 114 -20.49 -1.65 -45.30
CA ASP A 114 -21.71 -2.42 -45.58
C ASP A 114 -21.94 -3.47 -44.48
N LEU A 115 -22.01 -3.02 -43.23
CA LEU A 115 -22.12 -3.87 -42.03
C LEU A 115 -23.14 -3.27 -41.03
N PRO A 116 -23.96 -4.11 -40.38
CA PRO A 116 -24.93 -3.66 -39.39
C PRO A 116 -24.25 -3.45 -38.01
N LEU A 117 -23.53 -2.34 -37.87
CA LEU A 117 -22.80 -1.99 -36.64
C LEU A 117 -23.65 -1.11 -35.73
N GLN A 118 -23.46 -1.28 -34.41
CA GLN A 118 -24.07 -0.44 -33.38
C GLN A 118 -23.00 0.03 -32.39
N ILE A 119 -23.22 1.21 -31.79
CA ILE A 119 -22.36 1.76 -30.73
C ILE A 119 -23.21 1.90 -29.47
N GLU A 120 -22.63 1.52 -28.33
CA GLU A 120 -23.26 1.64 -27.02
C GLU A 120 -23.59 3.11 -26.70
N GLU A 121 -24.86 3.41 -26.42
CA GLU A 121 -25.30 4.78 -26.15
C GLU A 121 -24.78 5.31 -24.81
N GLN A 122 -24.79 4.48 -23.78
CA GLN A 122 -24.38 4.87 -22.42
C GLN A 122 -22.85 4.96 -22.31
N THR A 123 -22.37 6.06 -21.74
CA THR A 123 -20.96 6.21 -21.36
C THR A 123 -20.83 6.07 -19.86
N GLU A 124 -20.13 5.03 -19.42
CA GLU A 124 -19.68 4.91 -18.04
C GLU A 124 -18.30 5.57 -17.89
N LEU A 125 -18.12 6.44 -16.89
CA LEU A 125 -16.85 7.12 -16.62
C LEU A 125 -15.69 6.13 -16.45
N GLU A 126 -15.92 4.98 -15.82
CA GLU A 126 -14.91 3.92 -15.67
C GLU A 126 -14.40 3.37 -17.01
N LYS A 127 -15.29 3.23 -18.02
CA LYS A 127 -14.89 2.80 -19.37
C LYS A 127 -14.02 3.86 -20.05
N VAL A 128 -14.31 5.14 -19.82
CA VAL A 128 -13.48 6.25 -20.33
C VAL A 128 -12.11 6.23 -19.66
N PHE A 129 -12.03 6.08 -18.34
CA PHE A 129 -10.75 6.04 -17.63
C PHE A 129 -9.88 4.84 -18.04
N LYS A 130 -10.50 3.67 -18.27
CA LYS A 130 -9.82 2.50 -18.83
C LYS A 130 -9.32 2.76 -20.25
N PHE A 131 -10.12 3.43 -21.08
CA PHE A 131 -9.72 3.80 -22.44
C PHE A 131 -8.52 4.77 -22.46
N CYS A 132 -8.47 5.69 -21.50
CA CYS A 132 -7.36 6.63 -21.34
C CYS A 132 -6.05 6.00 -20.83
N ASP A 133 -6.08 4.72 -20.44
CA ASP A 133 -4.91 3.97 -19.97
C ASP A 133 -4.15 4.68 -18.83
N LEU A 134 -4.89 5.12 -17.80
CA LEU A 134 -4.31 5.76 -16.63
C LEU A 134 -3.32 4.82 -15.91
N ARG A 135 -2.06 5.23 -15.83
CA ARG A 135 -0.95 4.47 -15.22
C ARG A 135 0.02 5.37 -14.47
N PHE A 136 0.81 4.76 -13.58
CA PHE A 136 1.95 5.44 -12.96
C PHE A 136 3.06 5.70 -13.99
N ILE A 137 3.78 6.81 -13.80
CA ILE A 137 4.85 7.21 -14.72
C ILE A 137 6.02 6.22 -14.62
N PRO A 138 6.60 5.72 -15.74
CA PRO A 138 7.66 4.70 -15.71
C PRO A 138 8.94 5.08 -14.95
N THR A 139 9.19 6.38 -14.74
CA THR A 139 10.38 6.83 -13.99
C THR A 139 10.28 6.53 -12.49
N VAL A 140 9.07 6.45 -11.95
CA VAL A 140 8.81 6.15 -10.54
C VAL A 140 9.19 4.69 -10.21
N VAL A 141 9.06 3.77 -11.17
CA VAL A 141 9.24 2.33 -10.92
C VAL A 141 10.69 1.85 -10.94
N ASN A 142 11.67 2.76 -11.00
CA ASN A 142 13.09 2.40 -11.13
C ASN A 142 13.92 2.63 -9.86
N ARG A 143 13.39 3.37 -8.86
CA ARG A 143 14.09 3.67 -7.61
C ARG A 143 13.29 3.13 -6.43
N PRO A 144 13.91 2.37 -5.51
CA PRO A 144 13.18 1.77 -4.39
C PRO A 144 12.45 2.81 -3.51
N TYR A 145 13.08 3.96 -3.25
CA TYR A 145 12.45 5.04 -2.49
C TYR A 145 11.21 5.59 -3.21
N ASP A 146 11.32 5.94 -4.49
CA ASP A 146 10.21 6.50 -5.28
C ASP A 146 9.01 5.53 -5.34
N ILE A 147 9.26 4.23 -5.42
CA ILE A 147 8.22 3.18 -5.39
C ILE A 147 7.50 3.20 -4.03
N ILE A 148 8.24 3.18 -2.92
CA ILE A 148 7.67 3.20 -1.58
C ILE A 148 6.90 4.49 -1.34
N GLU A 149 7.50 5.64 -1.66
CA GLU A 149 6.85 6.94 -1.51
C GLU A 149 5.52 6.98 -2.26
N THR A 150 5.51 6.51 -3.50
CA THR A 150 4.31 6.47 -4.34
C THR A 150 3.27 5.51 -3.76
N LEU A 151 3.68 4.33 -3.29
CA LEU A 151 2.80 3.36 -2.63
C LEU A 151 2.13 3.98 -1.40
N LEU A 152 2.90 4.67 -0.54
CA LEU A 152 2.38 5.29 0.66
C LEU A 152 1.43 6.45 0.35
N LYS A 153 1.83 7.37 -0.54
CA LYS A 153 0.98 8.50 -0.97
C LYS A 153 -0.32 8.03 -1.62
N THR A 154 -0.23 7.03 -2.50
CA THR A 154 -1.42 6.46 -3.15
C THR A 154 -2.33 5.79 -2.13
N SER A 155 -1.78 5.07 -1.15
CA SER A 155 -2.57 4.45 -0.09
C SER A 155 -3.34 5.49 0.73
N VAL A 156 -2.69 6.62 1.07
CA VAL A 156 -3.33 7.74 1.77
C VAL A 156 -4.43 8.38 0.92
N GLU A 157 -4.15 8.67 -0.36
CA GLU A 157 -5.12 9.24 -1.30
C GLU A 157 -6.36 8.36 -1.42
N LEU A 158 -6.19 7.04 -1.38
CA LEU A 158 -7.26 6.05 -1.43
C LEU A 158 -7.87 5.73 -0.05
N ASN A 159 -7.65 6.59 0.95
CA ASN A 159 -8.18 6.50 2.32
C ASN A 159 -7.90 5.15 3.00
N GLU A 160 -6.73 4.56 2.78
CA GLU A 160 -6.32 3.33 3.46
C GLU A 160 -6.04 3.61 4.95
N SER A 161 -6.88 3.06 5.83
CA SER A 161 -6.80 3.24 7.28
C SER A 161 -6.10 2.10 8.02
N ARG A 162 -5.85 0.99 7.32
CA ARG A 162 -5.13 -0.18 7.84
C ARG A 162 -3.65 0.13 8.04
N ILE A 163 -2.99 -0.68 8.86
CA ILE A 163 -1.52 -0.67 8.95
C ILE A 163 -0.96 -1.07 7.59
N LEU A 164 -0.04 -0.31 7.03
CA LEU A 164 0.66 -0.70 5.81
C LEU A 164 1.88 -1.56 6.19
N GLY A 165 1.91 -2.79 5.72
CA GLY A 165 2.95 -3.76 6.06
C GLY A 165 3.96 -3.97 4.94
N LEU A 166 5.24 -3.77 5.26
CA LEU A 166 6.37 -3.89 4.33
C LEU A 166 7.44 -4.82 4.91
N MET A 167 8.29 -5.37 4.04
CA MET A 167 9.49 -6.10 4.45
C MET A 167 10.74 -5.60 3.74
N ASN A 168 11.90 -5.82 4.35
CA ASN A 168 13.23 -5.64 3.76
C ASN A 168 13.59 -4.23 3.27
N VAL A 169 12.78 -3.21 3.57
CA VAL A 169 13.03 -1.83 3.08
C VAL A 169 14.43 -1.32 3.42
N SER A 170 14.97 -1.71 4.57
CA SER A 170 16.33 -1.35 5.00
C SER A 170 17.46 -1.86 4.10
N ASP A 171 17.19 -2.85 3.24
CA ASP A 171 18.23 -3.49 2.43
C ASP A 171 18.56 -2.73 1.15
N TYR A 172 17.63 -1.91 0.69
CA TYR A 172 17.73 -1.19 -0.57
C TYR A 172 17.59 0.33 -0.44
N LEU A 173 17.29 0.84 0.76
CA LEU A 173 17.35 2.27 1.06
C LEU A 173 18.69 2.63 1.72
N THR A 174 19.25 3.76 1.28
CA THR A 174 20.33 4.43 2.01
C THR A 174 19.82 4.98 3.35
N ARG A 175 20.75 5.38 4.23
CA ARG A 175 20.38 6.00 5.52
C ARG A 175 19.57 7.29 5.33
N ASP A 176 19.95 8.10 4.34
CA ASP A 176 19.27 9.36 4.05
C ASP A 176 17.85 9.11 3.53
N GLU A 177 17.68 8.18 2.57
CA GLU A 177 16.36 7.78 2.07
C GLU A 177 15.48 7.18 3.18
N PHE A 178 16.07 6.39 4.09
CA PHE A 178 15.32 5.85 5.23
C PHE A 178 14.89 6.95 6.21
N SER A 179 15.74 7.97 6.43
CA SER A 179 15.39 9.15 7.23
C SER A 179 14.26 9.95 6.56
N GLU A 180 14.32 10.17 5.24
CA GLU A 180 13.23 10.81 4.50
C GLU A 180 11.94 9.99 4.55
N LEU A 181 12.04 8.66 4.48
CA LEU A 181 10.89 7.77 4.67
C LEU A 181 10.26 7.99 6.05
N ASN A 182 11.05 8.04 7.13
CA ASN A 182 10.50 8.28 8.47
C ASN A 182 9.77 9.64 8.56
N ARG A 183 10.32 10.69 7.93
CA ARG A 183 9.65 12.01 7.84
C ARG A 183 8.37 11.96 7.02
N LEU A 184 8.37 11.25 5.90
CA LEU A 184 7.17 11.05 5.07
C LEU A 184 6.06 10.39 5.89
N ILE A 185 6.39 9.36 6.66
CA ILE A 185 5.45 8.62 7.52
C ILE A 185 4.85 9.54 8.60
N GLN A 186 5.69 10.37 9.23
CA GLN A 186 5.26 11.40 10.17
C GLN A 186 4.30 12.41 9.52
N MET A 187 4.67 12.93 8.35
CA MET A 187 3.87 13.93 7.63
C MET A 187 2.52 13.38 7.17
N LEU A 188 2.49 12.14 6.69
CA LEU A 188 1.27 11.46 6.26
C LEU A 188 0.42 10.97 7.44
N ASN A 189 0.96 10.96 8.67
CA ASN A 189 0.31 10.47 9.88
C ASN A 189 -0.32 9.07 9.70
N ILE A 190 0.45 8.12 9.15
CA ILE A 190 0.00 6.75 8.85
C ILE A 190 0.64 5.71 9.76
N LYS A 191 -0.01 4.54 9.88
CA LYS A 191 0.48 3.37 10.60
C LYS A 191 1.26 2.47 9.65
N ILE A 192 2.54 2.24 9.92
CA ILE A 192 3.37 1.33 9.13
C ILE A 192 4.11 0.36 10.04
N ILE A 193 4.14 -0.90 9.60
CA ILE A 193 5.00 -1.94 10.16
C ILE A 193 5.99 -2.41 9.09
N LEU A 194 7.26 -2.46 9.47
CA LEU A 194 8.36 -3.02 8.69
C LEU A 194 8.87 -4.24 9.42
N ILE A 195 8.94 -5.38 8.72
CA ILE A 195 9.61 -6.57 9.26
C ILE A 195 10.93 -6.81 8.54
N LYS A 196 11.89 -7.35 9.28
CA LYS A 196 13.21 -7.64 8.74
C LYS A 196 13.86 -8.83 9.42
N PHE A 197 14.42 -9.72 8.61
CA PHE A 197 15.37 -10.71 9.10
C PHE A 197 16.79 -10.14 9.09
N SER A 198 17.50 -10.21 10.21
CA SER A 198 18.92 -9.86 10.31
C SER A 198 19.59 -10.65 11.42
N GLU A 199 20.78 -11.17 11.16
CA GLU A 199 21.61 -11.90 12.12
C GLU A 199 22.07 -11.05 13.31
N ILE A 200 22.06 -9.72 13.15
CA ILE A 200 22.53 -8.76 14.15
C ILE A 200 21.44 -7.75 14.48
N ASN A 201 21.40 -7.32 15.74
CA ASN A 201 20.56 -6.20 16.16
C ASN A 201 21.15 -4.89 15.60
N ARG A 202 20.38 -4.23 14.73
CA ARG A 202 20.78 -2.98 14.04
C ARG A 202 20.05 -1.75 14.58
N TYR A 203 19.66 -1.70 15.86
CA TYR A 203 18.85 -0.61 16.44
C TYR A 203 19.32 0.81 16.06
N LYS A 204 20.64 1.05 15.96
CA LYS A 204 21.21 2.36 15.57
C LYS A 204 20.82 2.82 14.16
N MET A 205 20.51 1.89 13.25
CA MET A 205 20.02 2.22 11.90
C MET A 205 18.59 2.76 11.94
N PHE A 206 17.82 2.35 12.95
CA PHE A 206 16.39 2.64 13.10
C PHE A 206 16.14 3.71 14.18
N GLU A 207 17.12 4.57 14.45
CA GLU A 207 16.97 5.67 15.39
C GLU A 207 15.81 6.60 14.96
N GLY A 208 14.95 6.97 15.91
CA GLY A 208 13.74 7.75 15.66
C GLY A 208 12.54 6.91 15.16
N CYS A 209 12.70 5.59 15.02
CA CYS A 209 11.60 4.64 14.81
C CYS A 209 11.23 3.96 16.13
N ARG A 210 10.07 3.30 16.17
CA ARG A 210 9.75 2.34 17.22
C ARG A 210 10.33 1.00 16.81
N TYR A 211 11.42 0.58 17.45
CA TYR A 211 12.19 -0.59 17.02
C TYR A 211 12.09 -1.73 18.03
N TYR A 212 11.73 -2.90 17.52
CA TYR A 212 11.64 -4.14 18.26
C TYR A 212 12.62 -5.14 17.67
N TYR A 213 13.35 -5.84 18.54
CA TYR A 213 14.20 -6.96 18.15
C TYR A 213 13.77 -8.21 18.90
N VAL A 214 13.65 -9.33 18.19
CA VAL A 214 13.40 -10.66 18.79
C VAL A 214 14.53 -11.59 18.35
N ASP A 215 15.28 -12.15 19.30
CA ASP A 215 16.36 -13.07 18.96
C ASP A 215 15.89 -14.52 18.79
N ASN A 216 16.84 -15.39 18.46
CA ASN A 216 16.63 -16.82 18.26
C ASN A 216 16.17 -17.55 19.54
N ASP A 217 16.44 -16.99 20.72
CA ASP A 217 16.01 -17.52 22.01
C ASP A 217 14.65 -16.92 22.47
N TYR A 218 13.96 -16.19 21.58
CA TYR A 218 12.67 -15.51 21.84
C TYR A 218 12.76 -14.46 22.96
N VAL A 219 13.94 -13.87 23.15
CA VAL A 219 14.10 -12.68 23.99
C VAL A 219 13.70 -11.46 23.16
N GLU A 220 12.85 -10.61 23.73
CA GLU A 220 12.41 -9.36 23.10
C GLU A 220 13.14 -8.14 23.67
N TRP A 221 13.51 -7.21 22.79
CA TRP A 221 14.01 -5.88 23.14
C TRP A 221 13.15 -4.81 22.51
N HIS A 222 12.88 -3.78 23.30
CA HIS A 222 12.00 -2.67 22.95
C HIS A 222 12.84 -1.38 23.00
N TYR A 223 12.95 -0.70 21.86
CA TYR A 223 13.68 0.56 21.70
C TYR A 223 12.70 1.62 21.18
N GLU A 224 12.60 2.76 21.88
CA GLU A 224 11.67 3.85 21.55
C GLU A 224 12.36 5.11 21.04
#